data_AF-A0A432R0Z6-F1
#
_entry.id   AF-A0A432R0Z6-F1
#
_cell.length_a   1.000
_cell.length_b   1.000
_cell.length_c   1.000
_cell.angle_alpha   90.00
_cell.angle_beta   90.00
_cell.angle_gamma   90.00
#
_symmetry.space_group_name_H-M   'P 1'
#
loop_
_entity.id
_entity.type
_entity.pdbx_description
1 polymer ?
#
loop_
_entity_poly.entity_id
_entity_poly.type
_entity_poly.pdbx_seq_one_letter_code
_entity_poly.pdbx_strand_id
1 'polypeptide(L)' 'KTKKISKVAMARQMNTSRSALDRLLDPQNTSITLQTMERAAHVMGKRLRIDLA' A
#
# COMPACT_ATOMS: atom_id res chain seq x y z
N LYS A 1 -12.44 -5.74 11.80
CA LYS A 1 -11.18 -5.70 12.58
C LYS A 1 -10.09 -5.05 11.73
N THR A 2 -9.59 -3.88 12.10
CA THR A 2 -8.43 -3.24 11.45
C THR A 2 -7.18 -3.99 11.87
N LYS A 3 -6.53 -4.70 10.95
CA LYS A 3 -5.21 -5.32 11.23
C LYS A 3 -4.22 -4.19 11.49
N LYS A 4 -3.74 -4.04 12.73
CA LYS A 4 -2.64 -3.13 13.07
C LYS A 4 -1.32 -3.78 12.63
N ILE A 5 -0.99 -3.68 11.35
CA ILE A 5 0.31 -4.10 10.82
C ILE A 5 1.32 -2.97 11.01
N SER A 6 2.54 -3.30 11.43
CA SER A 6 3.62 -2.31 11.50
C SER A 6 4.14 -1.98 10.10
N LYS A 7 4.70 -0.79 9.90
CA LYS A 7 5.30 -0.36 8.63
C LYS A 7 6.35 -1.37 8.12
N VAL A 8 7.16 -1.91 9.02
CA VAL A 8 8.19 -2.91 8.71
C VAL A 8 7.57 -4.22 8.26
N ALA A 9 6.54 -4.71 8.96
CA ALA A 9 5.86 -5.93 8.57
C ALA A 9 5.15 -5.79 7.22
N MET A 10 4.55 -4.63 6.95
CA MET A 10 3.90 -4.36 5.67
C MET A 10 4.90 -4.30 4.52
N ALA A 11 6.04 -3.62 4.69
CA ALA A 11 7.08 -3.57 3.66
C ALA A 11 7.61 -4.98 3.31
N ARG A 12 7.81 -5.84 4.32
CA ARG A 12 8.21 -7.24 4.13
C ARG A 12 7.14 -8.04 3.36
N GLN A 13 5.87 -7.93 3.75
CA GLN A 13 4.77 -8.64 3.08
C GLN A 13 4.53 -8.14 1.65
N MET A 14 4.78 -6.85 1.38
CA MET A 14 4.72 -6.27 0.04
C MET A 14 5.96 -6.56 -0.82
N ASN A 15 6.97 -7.26 -0.26
CA ASN A 15 8.26 -7.49 -0.89
C ASN A 15 8.90 -6.19 -1.42
N THR A 16 8.92 -5.15 -0.58
CA THR A 16 9.44 -3.83 -0.95
C THR A 16 10.26 -3.21 0.18
N SER A 17 11.01 -2.15 -0.12
CA SER A 17 11.78 -1.44 0.90
C SER A 17 10.87 -0.60 1.81
N ARG A 18 11.34 -0.29 3.02
CA ARG A 18 10.66 0.67 3.89
C ARG A 18 10.46 2.02 3.19
N SER A 19 11.47 2.50 2.47
CA SER A 19 11.40 3.78 1.73
C SER A 19 10.37 3.76 0.59
N ALA A 20 10.16 2.62 -0.06
CA ALA A 20 9.11 2.49 -1.07
C ALA A 20 7.71 2.52 -0.43
N LEU A 21 7.53 1.88 0.73
CA LEU A 21 6.30 1.99 1.49
C LEU A 21 6.11 3.41 2.06
N ASP A 22 7.18 4.09 2.47
CA ASP A 22 7.13 5.49 2.89
C ASP A 22 6.54 6.38 1.78
N ARG A 23 7.01 6.21 0.54
CA ARG A 23 6.49 6.93 -0.63
C ARG A 23 5.02 6.61 -0.93
N LEU A 24 4.56 5.38 -0.71
CA LEU A 24 3.15 5.01 -0.91
C LEU A 24 2.23 5.67 0.13
N LEU A 25 2.72 5.84 1.36
CA LEU A 25 1.96 6.40 2.47
C LEU A 25 2.11 7.92 2.58
N ASP A 26 2.92 8.54 1.73
CA ASP A 26 3.13 9.98 1.68
C ASP A 26 1.99 10.65 0.91
N PRO A 27 1.15 11.48 1.57
CA PRO A 27 0.04 12.18 0.90
C PRO A 27 0.51 13.19 -0.14
N GLN A 28 1.77 13.66 -0.07
CA GLN A 28 2.33 14.59 -1.05
C GLN A 28 2.89 13.86 -2.28
N ASN A 29 3.05 12.54 -2.22
CA ASN A 29 3.51 11.76 -3.37
C ASN A 29 2.34 11.37 -4.27
N THR A 30 2.08 12.18 -5.29
CA THR A 30 1.06 11.91 -6.32
C THR A 30 1.50 10.85 -7.33
N SER A 31 2.77 10.45 -7.31
CA SER A 31 3.35 9.48 -8.24
C SER A 31 3.34 8.08 -7.63
N ILE A 32 2.17 7.44 -7.68
CA ILE A 32 1.97 6.03 -7.32
C ILE A 32 1.23 5.30 -8.44
N THR A 33 1.54 4.02 -8.63
CA THR A 33 0.91 3.21 -9.69
C THR A 33 -0.29 2.43 -9.15
N LEU A 34 -1.26 2.12 -10.02
CA LEU A 34 -2.37 1.23 -9.68
C LEU A 34 -1.88 -0.13 -9.14
N GLN A 35 -0.81 -0.67 -9.73
CA GLN A 35 -0.20 -1.93 -9.30
C GLN A 35 0.34 -1.84 -7.87
N THR A 36 0.92 -0.69 -7.49
CA THR A 36 1.41 -0.47 -6.12
C THR A 36 0.23 -0.45 -5.12
N MET A 37 -0.88 0.20 -5.50
CA MET A 37 -2.09 0.25 -4.68
C MET A 37 -2.76 -1.14 -4.54
N GLU A 38 -2.80 -1.91 -5.63
CA GLU A 38 -3.34 -3.27 -5.63
C GLU A 38 -2.57 -4.19 -4.67
N ARG A 39 -1.23 -4.18 -4.74
CA ARG A 39 -0.37 -4.97 -3.83
C ARG A 39 -0.59 -4.59 -2.37
N ALA A 40 -0.69 -3.30 -2.08
CA ALA A 40 -0.96 -2.82 -0.73
C ALA A 40 -2.33 -3.30 -0.22
N ALA A 41 -3.38 -3.20 -1.05
CA ALA A 41 -4.69 -3.71 -0.72
C ALA A 41 -4.65 -5.23 -0.44
N HIS A 42 -3.97 -6.01 -1.28
CA HIS A 42 -3.84 -7.45 -1.12
C HIS A 42 -3.18 -7.85 0.20
N VAL A 43 -2.05 -7.23 0.54
CA VAL A 43 -1.34 -7.44 1.82
C VAL A 43 -2.22 -7.12 3.03
N MET A 44 -3.08 -6.11 2.91
CA MET A 44 -4.04 -5.74 3.94
C MET A 44 -5.27 -6.66 4.00
N GLY A 45 -5.38 -7.67 3.12
CA GLY A 45 -6.57 -8.52 2.97
C GLY A 45 -7.77 -7.76 2.43
N LYS A 46 -7.53 -6.78 1.56
CA LYS A 46 -8.53 -5.91 0.92
C LYS A 46 -8.45 -6.05 -0.59
N ARG A 47 -9.43 -5.46 -1.29
CA ARG A 47 -9.47 -5.37 -2.75
C ARG A 47 -9.50 -3.90 -3.16
N LEU A 48 -8.68 -3.53 -4.15
CA LEU A 48 -8.74 -2.20 -4.74
C LEU A 48 -10.01 -2.10 -5.60
N ARG A 49 -10.81 -1.06 -5.37
CA ARG A 49 -11.97 -0.69 -6.19
C ARG A 49 -11.75 0.73 -6.70
N ILE A 50 -11.93 0.92 -7.99
CA ILE A 50 -11.80 2.22 -8.67
C ILE A 50 -13.12 2.46 -9.38
N ASP A 51 -13.75 3.59 -9.07
CA ASP A 51 -14.94 4.08 -9.76
C ASP A 51 -14.58 5.46 -10.33
N LEU A 52 -14.99 5.74 -11.57
CA LEU A 52 -14.86 7.04 -12.22
C LEU A 52 -16.27 7.60 -12.41
N ALA A 53 -16.45 8.88 -12.09
CA ALA A 53 -17.73 9.60 -12.20
C ALA A 53 -17.73 10.51 -13.42
#